data_AF-A0A358XLB7-F1
#
_entry.id   AF-A0A358XLB7-F1
#
_cell.length_a   1.000
_cell.length_b   1.000
_cell.length_c   1.000
_cell.angle_alpha   90.00
_cell.angle_beta   90.00
_cell.angle_gamma   90.00
#
_symmetry.space_group_name_H-M   'P 1'
#
loop_
_entity.id
_entity.type
_entity.pdbx_description
1 polymer ?
#
loop_
_entity_poly.entity_id
_entity_poly.type
_entity_poly.pdbx_seq_one_letter_code
_entity_poly.pdbx_strand_id
1 'polypeptide(L)'
;LIPYIEATLRVFDRYGERNNRNKARFKYLIQKLGLEEVLSLIEAEKIATKVKSYPIDRTKIEQPIPPDDNQLSTINLDSDLNYQVWKGTNTFEQKQKGYYGVYVRVSTGDIGTDKARALVAGLKDLVACDIRITQNQSLLLKYATEKSLPHIYQLLKSLDLA
;
A
#
# COMPACT_ATOMS: atom_id res chain seq x y z
N LEU A 1 -4.32 -18.62 -6.75
CA LEU A 1 -4.79 -17.73 -5.66
C LEU A 1 -6.31 -17.56 -5.68
N ILE A 2 -6.91 -16.97 -6.73
CA ILE A 2 -8.36 -16.67 -6.76
C ILE A 2 -9.25 -17.89 -6.50
N PRO A 3 -9.10 -19.05 -7.18
CA PRO A 3 -9.94 -20.22 -6.91
C PRO A 3 -9.80 -20.78 -5.49
N TYR A 4 -8.61 -20.63 -4.89
CA TYR A 4 -8.37 -21.06 -3.50
C TYR A 4 -9.06 -20.11 -2.51
N ILE A 5 -9.02 -18.80 -2.75
CA ILE A 5 -9.79 -17.83 -1.96
C ILE A 5 -11.29 -18.13 -2.04
N GLU A 6 -11.81 -18.41 -3.23
CA GLU A 6 -13.23 -18.78 -3.41
C GLU A 6 -13.58 -20.05 -2.61
N ALA A 7 -12.77 -21.11 -2.70
CA ALA A 7 -12.98 -22.34 -1.95
C ALA A 7 -12.98 -22.07 -0.43
N THR A 8 -12.03 -21.28 0.07
CA THR A 8 -11.97 -20.87 1.48
C THR A 8 -13.21 -20.09 1.91
N LEU A 9 -13.70 -19.17 1.07
CA LEU A 9 -14.94 -18.44 1.34
C LEU A 9 -16.15 -19.37 1.37
N ARG A 10 -16.25 -20.35 0.47
CA ARG A 10 -17.33 -21.35 0.46
C ARG A 10 -17.32 -22.25 1.69
N VAL A 11 -16.14 -22.71 2.12
CA VAL A 11 -16.00 -23.48 3.37
C VAL A 11 -16.44 -22.65 4.56
N PHE A 12 -15.98 -21.40 4.65
CA PHE A 12 -16.41 -20.51 5.73
C PHE A 12 -17.92 -20.23 5.69
N ASP A 13 -18.49 -20.08 4.50
CA ASP A 13 -19.92 -19.82 4.33
C ASP A 13 -20.78 -20.99 4.84
N ARG A 14 -20.39 -22.24 4.53
CA ARG A 14 -21.11 -23.47 4.91
C ARG A 14 -20.97 -23.86 6.37
N TYR A 15 -19.74 -23.77 6.91
CA TYR A 15 -19.45 -24.28 8.26
C TYR A 15 -19.36 -23.18 9.33
N GLY A 16 -19.36 -21.91 8.93
CA GLY A 16 -19.27 -20.77 9.83
C GLY A 16 -20.51 -20.62 10.73
N GLU A 17 -20.27 -20.19 11.98
CA GLU A 17 -21.33 -19.91 12.94
C GLU A 17 -22.14 -18.66 12.53
N ARG A 18 -23.48 -18.78 12.52
CA ARG A 18 -24.40 -17.70 12.12
C ARG A 18 -25.27 -17.17 13.25
N ASN A 19 -25.42 -17.92 14.34
CA ASN A 19 -26.33 -17.53 15.42
C ASN A 19 -25.69 -16.51 16.37
N ASN A 20 -24.40 -16.70 16.70
CA ASN A 20 -23.70 -15.82 17.64
C ASN A 20 -22.63 -14.98 16.95
N ARG A 21 -22.88 -13.66 16.85
CA ARG A 21 -21.95 -12.70 16.24
C ARG A 21 -20.56 -12.69 16.88
N ASN A 22 -20.44 -12.98 18.18
CA ASN A 22 -19.15 -13.02 18.87
C ASN A 22 -18.28 -14.21 18.43
N LYS A 23 -18.90 -15.26 17.87
CA LYS A 23 -18.22 -16.48 17.39
C LYS A 23 -18.25 -16.63 15.86
N ALA A 24 -18.77 -15.64 15.14
CA ALA A 24 -18.98 -15.72 13.70
C ALA A 24 -17.72 -15.45 12.84
N ARG A 25 -16.53 -15.29 13.42
CA ARG A 25 -15.28 -15.06 12.67
C ARG A 25 -14.60 -16.39 12.30
N PHE A 26 -13.89 -16.43 11.16
CA PHE A 26 -13.23 -17.64 10.65
C PHE A 26 -12.29 -18.34 11.65
N LYS A 27 -11.62 -17.58 12.53
CA LYS A 27 -10.78 -18.16 13.59
C LYS A 27 -11.51 -19.16 14.50
N TYR A 28 -12.80 -18.96 14.75
CA TYR A 28 -13.60 -19.86 15.59
C TYR A 28 -13.99 -21.14 14.85
N LEU A 29 -14.13 -21.07 13.52
CA LEU A 29 -14.32 -22.26 12.70
C LEU A 29 -13.08 -23.17 12.78
N ILE A 30 -11.88 -22.58 12.64
CA ILE A 30 -10.62 -23.32 12.78
C ILE A 30 -10.49 -23.93 14.17
N GLN A 31 -10.84 -23.19 15.23
CA GLN A 31 -10.82 -23.72 16.61
C GLN A 31 -11.81 -24.88 16.81
N LYS A 32 -12.94 -24.90 16.10
CA LYS A 32 -13.98 -25.91 16.23
C LYS A 32 -13.65 -27.20 15.47
N LEU A 33 -13.17 -27.09 14.24
CA LEU A 33 -12.92 -28.25 13.36
C LEU A 33 -11.46 -28.72 13.40
N GLY A 34 -10.53 -27.85 13.77
CA GLY A 34 -9.09 -28.07 13.61
C GLY A 34 -8.57 -27.59 12.26
N LEU A 35 -7.27 -27.26 12.21
CA LEU A 35 -6.64 -26.72 11.00
C LEU A 35 -6.61 -27.74 9.85
N GLU A 36 -6.20 -28.98 10.15
CA GLU A 36 -6.10 -30.07 9.17
C GLU A 36 -7.44 -30.33 8.46
N GLU A 37 -8.53 -30.40 9.24
CA GLU A 37 -9.86 -30.63 8.71
C GLU A 37 -10.32 -29.47 7.82
N VAL A 38 -10.07 -28.22 8.25
CA VAL A 38 -10.41 -27.04 7.43
C VAL A 38 -9.64 -27.04 6.11
N LEU A 39 -8.36 -27.40 6.11
CA LEU A 39 -7.55 -27.50 4.89
C LEU A 39 -8.07 -28.60 3.95
N SER A 40 -8.44 -29.76 4.50
CA SER A 40 -9.06 -30.86 3.75
C SER A 40 -10.37 -30.42 3.08
N LEU A 41 -11.24 -29.73 3.82
CA LEU A 41 -12.50 -29.18 3.29
C LEU A 41 -12.26 -28.15 2.18
N ILE A 42 -11.23 -27.31 2.30
CA ILE A 42 -10.88 -26.32 1.27
C ILE A 42 -10.42 -27.02 -0.01
N GLU A 43 -9.58 -28.05 0.08
CA GLU A 43 -9.13 -28.80 -1.09
C GLU A 43 -10.28 -29.59 -1.73
N ALA A 44 -11.20 -30.14 -0.93
CA ALA A 44 -12.41 -30.78 -1.44
C ALA A 44 -13.32 -29.77 -2.21
N GLU A 45 -13.59 -28.60 -1.63
CA GLU A 45 -14.40 -27.56 -2.28
C GLU A 45 -13.73 -26.99 -3.54
N LYS A 46 -12.39 -26.91 -3.56
CA LYS A 46 -11.63 -26.48 -4.73
C LYS A 46 -11.79 -27.44 -5.92
N ILE A 47 -12.05 -28.73 -5.69
CA ILE A 47 -12.41 -29.69 -6.75
C ILE A 47 -13.81 -29.40 -7.30
N ALA A 48 -14.75 -28.93 -6.47
CA ALA A 48 -16.09 -28.55 -6.90
C ALA A 48 -16.14 -27.18 -7.63
N THR A 49 -15.16 -26.29 -7.40
CA THR A 49 -15.09 -24.98 -8.07
C THR A 49 -14.96 -25.13 -9.58
N LYS A 50 -15.85 -24.50 -10.37
CA LYS A 50 -15.84 -24.57 -11.84
C LYS A 50 -14.56 -23.97 -12.44
N VAL A 51 -14.10 -22.85 -11.89
CA VAL A 51 -12.92 -22.13 -12.37
C VAL A 51 -11.68 -22.66 -11.64
N LYS A 52 -10.81 -23.39 -12.34
CA LYS A 52 -9.57 -23.95 -11.76
C LYS A 52 -8.39 -22.99 -11.80
N SER A 53 -8.38 -22.12 -12.79
CA SER A 53 -7.39 -21.07 -12.96
C SER A 53 -8.08 -19.82 -13.46
N TYR A 54 -7.67 -18.68 -12.94
CA TYR A 54 -8.12 -17.38 -13.41
C TYR A 54 -6.91 -16.63 -13.97
N PRO A 55 -6.86 -16.37 -15.29
CA PRO A 55 -5.75 -15.64 -15.88
C PRO A 55 -5.79 -14.19 -15.40
N ILE A 56 -4.69 -13.73 -14.80
CA ILE A 56 -4.53 -12.33 -14.40
C ILE A 56 -3.73 -11.64 -15.50
N ASP A 57 -4.42 -10.85 -16.31
CA ASP A 57 -3.78 -10.05 -17.34
C ASP A 57 -3.10 -8.84 -16.70
N ARG A 58 -1.76 -8.90 -16.64
CA ARG A 58 -0.94 -7.83 -16.05
C ARG A 58 -0.70 -6.67 -17.03
N THR A 59 -1.02 -6.86 -18.32
CA THR A 59 -0.80 -5.81 -19.34
C THR A 59 -1.82 -4.69 -19.25
N LYS A 60 -2.99 -4.97 -18.64
CA LYS A 60 -4.02 -3.97 -18.35
C LYS A 60 -3.69 -3.06 -17.17
N ILE A 61 -2.63 -3.37 -16.42
CA ILE A 61 -2.23 -2.56 -15.26
C ILE A 61 -1.30 -1.46 -15.79
N GLU A 62 -1.82 -0.24 -15.82
CA GLU A 62 -1.03 0.94 -16.12
C GLU A 62 0.18 1.00 -15.17
N GLN A 63 1.38 1.01 -15.75
CA GLN A 63 2.60 1.15 -14.97
C GLN A 63 2.83 2.64 -14.69
N PRO A 64 3.23 3.00 -13.47
CA PRO A 64 3.56 4.37 -13.15
C PRO A 64 4.73 4.84 -14.02
N ILE A 65 4.54 5.98 -14.67
CA ILE A 65 5.59 6.66 -15.42
C ILE A 65 6.43 7.45 -14.39
N PRO A 66 7.76 7.19 -14.30
CA PRO A 66 8.62 7.98 -13.43
C PRO A 66 8.63 9.45 -13.85
N PRO A 67 8.76 10.39 -12.90
CA PRO A 67 8.80 11.82 -13.20
C PRO A 67 10.07 12.16 -14.02
N ASP A 68 9.96 13.19 -14.88
CA ASP A 68 11.11 13.73 -15.60
C ASP A 68 11.82 14.79 -14.75
N ASP A 69 12.99 14.42 -14.23
CA ASP A 69 13.84 15.26 -13.38
C ASP A 69 14.51 16.44 -14.10
N ASN A 70 14.44 16.50 -15.42
CA ASN A 70 15.22 17.46 -16.20
C ASN A 70 14.82 18.92 -15.93
N GLN A 71 13.60 19.17 -15.44
CA GLN A 71 13.10 20.51 -15.16
C GLN A 71 13.18 20.90 -13.67
N LEU A 72 13.59 19.98 -12.78
CA LEU A 72 13.67 20.27 -11.35
C LEU A 72 14.94 21.04 -11.01
N SER A 73 14.77 22.19 -10.35
CA SER A 73 15.87 22.98 -9.82
C SER A 73 16.60 22.22 -8.71
N THR A 74 17.94 22.18 -8.72
CA THR A 74 18.68 21.56 -7.62
C THR A 74 18.55 22.40 -6.35
N ILE A 75 17.75 21.95 -5.39
CA ILE A 75 17.70 22.53 -4.04
C ILE A 75 18.72 21.77 -3.18
N ASN A 76 19.71 22.50 -2.66
CA ASN A 76 20.65 21.95 -1.68
C ASN A 76 20.13 22.23 -0.26
N LEU A 77 19.68 21.19 0.43
CA LEU A 77 19.32 21.21 1.86
C LEU A 77 20.30 20.38 2.70
N ASP A 78 21.48 20.07 2.18
CA ASP A 78 22.40 19.16 2.85
C ASP A 78 22.88 19.70 4.21
N SER A 79 22.86 21.02 4.38
CA SER A 79 23.18 21.70 5.64
C SER A 79 22.04 21.72 6.66
N ASP A 80 20.79 21.36 6.31
CA ASP A 80 19.67 21.31 7.25
C ASP A 80 19.65 19.96 7.98
N LEU A 81 19.94 19.99 9.28
CA LEU A 81 19.94 18.80 10.12
C LEU A 81 18.58 18.09 10.13
N ASN A 82 17.47 18.83 10.05
CA ASN A 82 16.13 18.25 10.04
C ASN A 82 15.88 17.47 8.75
N TYR A 83 16.39 17.96 7.62
CA TYR A 83 16.29 17.28 6.34
C TYR A 83 17.11 15.98 6.34
N GLN A 84 18.32 15.98 6.90
CA GLN A 84 19.14 14.77 6.98
C GLN A 84 18.50 13.69 7.86
N VAL A 85 17.93 14.09 9.01
CA VAL A 85 17.17 13.16 9.87
C VAL A 85 15.97 12.61 9.11
N TRP A 86 15.17 13.47 8.48
CA TRP A 86 14.02 13.06 7.69
C TRP A 86 14.40 12.13 6.52
N LYS A 87 15.47 12.43 5.79
CA LYS A 87 15.99 11.58 4.70
C LYS A 87 16.33 10.19 5.25
N GLY A 88 16.99 10.11 6.41
CA GLY A 88 17.35 8.84 7.05
C GLY A 88 16.16 8.03 7.60
N THR A 89 15.10 8.69 8.08
CA THR A 89 13.97 8.00 8.74
C THR A 89 12.80 7.71 7.80
N ASN A 90 12.54 8.60 6.84
CA ASN A 90 11.32 8.58 6.03
C ASN A 90 11.56 8.12 4.60
N THR A 91 12.81 7.96 4.16
CA THR A 91 13.11 7.56 2.78
C THR A 91 13.85 6.23 2.72
N PHE A 92 13.66 5.48 1.64
CA PHE A 92 14.41 4.26 1.36
C PHE A 92 14.61 4.07 -0.14
N GLU A 93 15.71 3.43 -0.54
CA GLU A 93 15.98 3.13 -1.96
C GLU A 93 15.04 2.02 -2.46
N GLN A 94 14.44 2.23 -3.64
CA GLN A 94 13.62 1.20 -4.29
C GLN A 94 14.48 0.13 -4.96
N LYS A 95 13.82 -0.93 -5.44
CA LYS A 95 14.51 -1.96 -6.24
C LYS A 95 15.10 -1.39 -7.53
N GLN A 96 14.45 -0.38 -8.09
CA GLN A 96 14.94 0.38 -9.24
C GLN A 96 15.97 1.40 -8.75
N LYS A 97 17.19 1.31 -9.26
CA LYS A 97 18.29 2.22 -8.91
C LYS A 97 17.96 3.66 -9.29
N GLY A 98 18.30 4.59 -8.39
CA GLY A 98 18.03 6.03 -8.55
C GLY A 98 16.64 6.49 -8.09
N TYR A 99 15.77 5.56 -7.66
CA TYR A 99 14.45 5.89 -7.14
C TYR A 99 14.33 5.59 -5.65
N TYR A 100 13.58 6.44 -4.96
CA TYR A 100 13.32 6.39 -3.54
C TYR A 100 11.81 6.24 -3.28
N GLY A 101 11.48 5.52 -2.22
CA GLY A 101 10.17 5.55 -1.60
C GLY A 101 10.18 6.55 -0.45
N VAL A 102 9.13 7.36 -0.33
CA VAL A 102 8.99 8.36 0.74
C VAL A 102 7.76 8.04 1.57
N TYR A 103 7.96 7.85 2.88
CA TYR A 103 6.88 7.71 3.85
C TYR A 103 6.44 9.08 4.36
N VAL A 104 5.15 9.35 4.20
CA VAL A 104 4.49 10.56 4.72
C VAL A 104 3.59 10.15 5.87
N ARG A 105 3.93 10.61 7.08
CA ARG A 105 3.15 10.30 8.27
C ARG A 105 1.93 11.21 8.33
N VAL A 106 0.75 10.62 8.35
CA VAL A 106 -0.51 11.35 8.58
C VAL A 106 -0.98 11.04 10.00
N SER A 107 -1.03 12.06 10.85
CA SER A 107 -1.50 11.89 12.23
C SER A 107 -2.96 11.42 12.23
N THR A 108 -3.22 10.25 12.83
CA THR A 108 -4.56 9.63 12.91
C THR A 108 -5.17 9.24 11.54
N GLY A 109 -4.39 9.34 10.45
CA GLY A 109 -4.90 9.11 9.10
C GLY A 109 -5.90 10.16 8.61
N ASP A 110 -6.06 11.26 9.33
CA ASP A 110 -7.00 12.31 8.97
C ASP A 110 -6.27 13.42 8.20
N ILE A 111 -6.72 13.65 6.97
CA ILE A 111 -6.21 14.70 6.10
C ILE A 111 -7.39 15.46 5.48
N GLY A 112 -7.53 16.73 5.85
CA GLY A 112 -8.54 17.60 5.29
C GLY A 112 -8.40 17.73 3.76
N THR A 113 -9.52 17.88 3.06
CA THR A 113 -9.55 17.92 1.59
C THR A 113 -8.63 18.99 1.00
N ASP A 114 -8.52 20.16 1.64
CA ASP A 114 -7.67 21.25 1.17
C ASP A 114 -6.19 20.87 1.22
N LYS A 115 -5.75 20.27 2.33
CA LYS A 115 -4.37 19.75 2.49
C LYS A 115 -4.08 18.62 1.52
N ALA A 116 -5.03 17.69 1.33
CA ALA A 116 -4.88 16.58 0.39
C ALA A 116 -4.74 17.07 -1.06
N ARG A 117 -5.55 18.05 -1.48
CA ARG A 117 -5.44 18.65 -2.82
C ARG A 117 -4.12 19.41 -3.00
N ALA A 118 -3.69 20.17 -1.99
CA ALA A 118 -2.40 20.85 -2.02
C ALA A 118 -1.23 19.86 -2.11
N LEU A 119 -1.29 18.75 -1.37
CA LEU A 119 -0.30 17.67 -1.42
C LEU A 119 -0.23 17.07 -2.83
N VAL A 120 -1.37 16.68 -3.41
CA VAL A 120 -1.41 16.07 -4.76
C VAL A 120 -0.93 17.06 -5.82
N ALA A 121 -1.32 18.33 -5.72
CA ALA A 121 -0.87 19.37 -6.65
C ALA A 121 0.65 19.57 -6.60
N GLY A 122 1.24 19.59 -5.39
CA GLY A 122 2.68 19.74 -5.22
C GLY A 122 3.49 18.50 -5.60
N LEU A 123 2.88 17.31 -5.59
CA LEU A 123 3.55 16.04 -5.90
C LEU A 123 3.55 15.67 -7.39
N LYS A 124 2.69 16.29 -8.21
CA LYS A 124 2.41 15.88 -9.59
C LYS A 124 3.64 15.72 -10.48
N ASP A 125 4.68 16.52 -10.25
CA ASP A 125 5.92 16.51 -11.04
C ASP A 125 7.13 15.97 -10.25
N LEU A 126 6.94 15.58 -8.98
CA LEU A 126 8.01 15.14 -8.08
C LEU A 126 8.05 13.62 -7.90
N VAL A 127 6.91 12.95 -8.07
CA VAL A 127 6.75 11.51 -7.89
C VAL A 127 5.89 10.95 -9.01
N ALA A 128 5.95 9.64 -9.23
CA ALA A 128 5.00 9.03 -10.13
C ALA A 128 3.58 9.09 -9.52
N CYS A 129 2.56 9.06 -10.37
CA CYS A 129 1.14 9.00 -9.98
C CYS A 129 0.73 7.66 -9.29
N ASP A 130 1.53 7.15 -8.35
CA ASP A 130 1.28 5.94 -7.55
C ASP A 130 1.55 6.25 -6.07
N ILE A 131 0.51 6.72 -5.38
CA ILE A 131 0.50 6.92 -3.93
C ILE A 131 -0.21 5.73 -3.28
N ARG A 132 0.43 5.12 -2.28
CA ARG A 132 -0.11 3.96 -1.56
C ARG A 132 -0.45 4.30 -0.12
N ILE A 133 -1.54 3.74 0.37
CA ILE A 133 -1.92 3.83 1.78
C ILE A 133 -1.35 2.63 2.52
N THR A 134 -0.72 2.89 3.66
CA THR A 134 -0.13 1.87 4.52
C THR A 134 -1.10 1.42 5.60
N GLN A 135 -0.83 0.28 6.24
CA GLN A 135 -1.65 -0.21 7.37
C GLN A 135 -1.69 0.77 8.55
N ASN A 136 -0.64 1.58 8.72
CA ASN A 136 -0.52 2.58 9.78
C ASN A 136 -1.20 3.91 9.41
N GLN A 137 -2.08 3.93 8.41
CA GLN A 137 -2.81 5.13 7.95
C GLN A 137 -1.91 6.24 7.38
N SER A 138 -0.64 5.94 7.12
CA SER A 138 0.32 6.83 6.46
C SER A 138 0.32 6.60 4.95
N LEU A 139 0.91 7.54 4.20
CA LEU A 139 1.06 7.46 2.76
C LEU A 139 2.48 7.03 2.38
N LEU A 140 2.62 6.31 1.28
CA LEU A 140 3.87 5.94 0.64
C LEU A 140 3.87 6.49 -0.78
N LEU A 141 4.81 7.40 -1.04
CA LEU A 141 5.06 7.95 -2.36
C LEU A 141 6.11 7.10 -3.07
N LYS A 142 5.90 6.79 -4.34
CA LYS A 142 6.81 5.97 -5.14
C LYS A 142 7.43 6.76 -6.29
N TYR A 143 8.63 6.34 -6.70
CA TYR A 143 9.40 6.91 -7.80
C TYR A 143 9.81 8.36 -7.55
N ALA A 144 10.08 8.71 -6.28
CA ALA A 144 10.79 9.94 -5.98
C ALA A 144 12.25 9.79 -6.42
N THR A 145 12.82 10.80 -7.05
CA THR A 145 14.24 10.84 -7.43
C THR A 145 15.05 11.60 -6.38
N GLU A 146 16.38 11.48 -6.40
CA GLU A 146 17.21 12.20 -5.41
C GLU A 146 17.01 13.72 -5.47
N LYS A 147 16.79 14.28 -6.67
CA LYS A 147 16.50 15.71 -6.87
C LYS A 147 15.12 16.12 -6.37
N SER A 148 14.15 15.19 -6.37
CA SER A 148 12.80 15.46 -5.86
C SER A 148 12.72 15.50 -4.32
N LEU A 149 13.61 14.79 -3.61
CA LEU A 149 13.54 14.65 -2.14
C LEU A 149 13.52 15.98 -1.38
N PRO A 150 14.39 16.97 -1.70
CA PRO A 150 14.34 18.28 -1.04
C PRO A 150 13.02 19.02 -1.27
N HIS A 151 12.45 18.94 -2.47
CA HIS A 151 11.16 19.59 -2.80
C HIS A 151 10.00 18.92 -2.06
N ILE A 152 10.01 17.59 -1.99
CA ILE A 152 9.03 16.81 -1.23
C ILE A 152 9.11 17.21 0.25
N TYR A 153 10.31 17.31 0.82
CA TYR A 153 10.47 17.73 2.21
C TYR A 153 9.90 19.13 2.48
N GLN A 154 10.19 20.12 1.63
CA GLN A 154 9.63 21.47 1.77
C GLN A 154 8.10 21.50 1.67
N LEU A 155 7.54 20.74 0.73
CA LEU A 155 6.10 20.59 0.58
C LEU A 155 5.46 19.94 1.81
N LEU A 156 6.06 18.88 2.34
CA LEU A 156 5.56 18.23 3.55
C LEU A 156 5.66 19.16 4.76
N LYS A 157 6.73 19.95 4.85
CA LYS A 157 6.93 20.91 5.94
C LYS A 157 5.88 22.02 5.90
N SER A 158 5.51 22.52 4.72
CA SER A 158 4.47 23.55 4.60
C SER A 158 3.06 23.03 4.93
N LEU A 159 2.83 21.72 4.77
CA LEU A 159 1.56 21.06 5.07
C LEU A 159 1.48 20.50 6.50
N ASP A 160 2.56 20.63 7.27
CA ASP A 160 2.73 20.11 8.64
C ASP A 160 2.71 18.56 8.67
N LEU A 161 3.39 17.95 7.69
CA LEU A 161 3.47 16.50 7.43
C LEU A 161 4.92 15.98 7.30
N ALA A 162 5.92 16.82 7.58
CA ALA A 162 7.35 16.47 7.53
C ALA A 162 7.84 15.81 8.82
#